data_AF-A0A927X7X9-F1
#
_entry.id   AF-A0A927X7X9-F1
#
_cell.length_a   1.000
_cell.length_b   1.000
_cell.length_c   1.000
_cell.angle_alpha   90.00
_cell.angle_beta   90.00
_cell.angle_gamma   90.00
#
_symmetry.space_group_name_H-M   'P 1'
#
loop_
_entity.id
_entity.type
_entity.pdbx_description
1 polymer ?
#
loop_
_entity_poly.entity_id
_entity_poly.type
_entity_poly.pdbx_seq_one_letter_code
_entity_poly.pdbx_strand_id
1 'polypeptide(L)'
;MPRNISERELDKIIKLSEMNLNTSIISSELLKTVSYSDLINSKVEFSKNRKKLLKAKKIYELYKLNGLFNIKDFYRCSAKDFNEKIENLQIIYNTLYSDKSDEVKAEIIFKLYANSNLLRYDYLIFTKYGIGDKRLDSIKNILLNFDKLVEKFKILEAKPNLKKNVLYRNLIQKDLEEHKYAENYLYAKYVIELFIGNDSLSKADFYNKLDIDGKIFNYCVELIKFLDIRLYKKYEQTLLDNSVNKNNKIRTNINEIVYRINNDFTFNILDFYKLVPFKEYEYNFIPYLLSFIINNYGAGSIEYCTIVNYIYQNSITNTVYISEKTYNNKKVLMNGIEITPYIINIIFRYMKINDLPFISNVYDIVLKMYIKKQIDVSEIIQKEQSLEYKSRLLKYKNPYKLV
;
A
#
# COMPACT_ATOMS: atom_id res chain seq x y z
N MET A 1 -0.85 -42.36 -4.41
CA MET A 1 -1.28 -43.35 -5.42
C MET A 1 -0.80 -44.73 -5.00
N PRO A 2 -1.60 -45.82 -5.18
CA PRO A 2 -1.17 -47.16 -4.79
C PRO A 2 0.03 -47.62 -5.62
N ARG A 3 1.07 -48.14 -4.95
CA ARG A 3 2.28 -48.67 -5.61
C ARG A 3 1.94 -49.95 -6.38
N ASN A 4 2.38 -50.03 -7.64
CA ASN A 4 2.35 -51.28 -8.39
C ASN A 4 3.47 -52.20 -7.91
N ILE A 5 3.11 -53.37 -7.38
CA ILE A 5 4.05 -54.39 -6.93
C ILE A 5 4.52 -55.21 -8.14
N SER A 6 5.83 -55.28 -8.34
CA SER A 6 6.44 -56.01 -9.46
C SER A 6 6.34 -57.53 -9.26
N GLU A 7 6.45 -58.28 -10.35
CA GLU A 7 6.45 -59.74 -10.31
C GLU A 7 7.62 -60.30 -9.51
N ARG A 8 8.81 -59.69 -9.64
CA ARG A 8 10.01 -60.09 -8.90
C ARG A 8 9.82 -59.96 -7.38
N GLU A 9 9.14 -58.91 -6.93
CA GLU A 9 8.82 -58.72 -5.51
C GLU A 9 7.83 -59.78 -5.01
N LEU A 10 6.81 -60.13 -5.81
CA LEU A 10 5.86 -61.18 -5.47
C LEU A 10 6.51 -62.56 -5.38
N ASP A 11 7.39 -62.90 -6.34
CA ASP A 11 8.12 -64.17 -6.33
C ASP A 11 9.07 -64.27 -5.14
N LYS A 12 9.73 -63.16 -4.79
CA LYS A 12 10.59 -63.10 -3.59
C LYS A 12 9.78 -63.30 -2.31
N ILE A 13 8.60 -62.70 -2.18
CA ILE A 13 7.70 -62.88 -1.02
C ILE A 13 7.30 -64.35 -0.86
N ILE A 14 6.86 -64.98 -1.95
CA ILE A 14 6.42 -66.38 -1.92
C ILE A 14 7.61 -67.29 -1.55
N LYS A 15 8.77 -67.08 -2.19
CA LYS A 15 9.97 -67.86 -1.91
C LYS A 15 10.41 -67.73 -0.45
N LEU A 16 10.42 -66.51 0.11
CA LEU A 16 10.77 -66.26 1.51
C LEU A 16 9.83 -66.98 2.47
N SER A 17 8.53 -67.08 2.15
CA SER A 17 7.55 -67.78 2.98
C SER A 17 7.70 -69.30 2.98
N GLU A 18 8.38 -69.86 1.98
CA GLU A 18 8.60 -71.30 1.80
C GLU A 18 10.00 -71.73 2.30
N MET A 19 10.82 -70.79 2.77
CA MET A 19 12.15 -71.08 3.34
C MET A 19 12.05 -71.66 4.76
N ASN A 20 12.91 -72.64 5.05
CA ASN A 20 13.07 -73.20 6.40
C ASN A 20 13.98 -72.31 7.27
N LEU A 21 13.53 -71.07 7.52
CA LEU A 21 14.22 -70.08 8.34
C LEU A 21 13.38 -69.73 9.59
N ASN A 22 14.03 -69.12 10.59
CA ASN A 22 13.34 -68.61 11.77
C ASN A 22 12.25 -67.60 11.35
N THR A 23 11.04 -67.75 11.90
CA THR A 23 9.86 -66.95 11.58
C THR A 23 10.06 -65.44 11.77
N SER A 24 10.89 -65.02 12.74
CA SER A 24 11.25 -63.60 12.96
C SER A 24 12.21 -63.05 11.89
N ILE A 25 13.04 -63.90 11.29
CA ILE A 25 13.94 -63.51 10.19
C ILE A 25 13.12 -63.36 8.91
N ILE A 26 12.21 -64.31 8.65
CA ILE A 26 11.29 -64.26 7.51
C ILE A 26 10.43 -62.99 7.60
N SER A 27 9.87 -62.66 8.77
CA SER A 27 9.03 -61.46 8.92
C SER A 27 9.78 -60.16 8.62
N SER A 28 11.04 -60.04 9.05
CA SER A 28 11.91 -58.90 8.74
C SER A 28 12.24 -58.81 7.24
N GLU A 29 12.61 -59.93 6.61
CA GLU A 29 12.95 -59.95 5.18
C GLU A 29 11.73 -59.70 4.27
N LEU A 30 10.54 -60.12 4.70
CA LEU A 30 9.29 -59.76 4.05
C LEU A 30 9.09 -58.23 4.06
N LEU A 31 9.18 -57.58 5.24
CA LEU A 31 8.99 -56.12 5.36
C LEU A 31 10.04 -55.30 4.58
N LYS A 32 11.27 -55.81 4.44
CA LYS A 32 12.30 -55.20 3.57
C LYS A 32 11.98 -55.32 2.09
N THR A 33 11.22 -56.35 1.70
CA THR A 33 10.86 -56.59 0.30
C THR A 33 9.73 -55.67 -0.15
N VAL A 34 8.61 -55.63 0.60
CA VAL A 34 7.50 -54.70 0.37
C VAL A 34 6.89 -54.33 1.72
N SER A 35 6.50 -53.06 1.90
CA SER A 35 5.82 -52.65 3.14
C SER A 35 4.42 -53.28 3.24
N TYR A 36 3.95 -53.56 4.46
CA TYR A 36 2.62 -54.13 4.66
C TYR A 36 1.52 -53.26 4.04
N SER A 37 1.60 -51.93 4.20
CA SER A 37 0.64 -50.98 3.64
C SER A 37 0.63 -50.98 2.11
N ASP A 38 1.80 -51.03 1.48
CA ASP A 38 1.89 -51.01 0.02
C ASP A 38 1.30 -52.30 -0.58
N LEU A 39 1.60 -53.45 0.05
CA LEU A 39 1.09 -54.73 -0.43
C LEU A 39 -0.43 -54.81 -0.26
N ILE A 40 -0.98 -54.47 0.91
CA ILE A 40 -2.43 -54.60 1.17
C ILE A 40 -3.25 -53.61 0.34
N ASN A 41 -2.76 -52.38 0.16
CA ASN A 41 -3.46 -51.34 -0.62
C ASN A 41 -3.29 -51.47 -2.14
N SER A 42 -2.46 -52.41 -2.60
CA SER A 42 -2.36 -52.71 -4.04
C SER A 42 -3.69 -53.20 -4.60
N LYS A 43 -4.12 -52.64 -5.75
CA LYS A 43 -5.39 -52.99 -6.39
C LYS A 43 -5.24 -54.31 -7.15
N VAL A 44 -6.04 -55.30 -6.76
CA VAL A 44 -6.01 -56.66 -7.33
C VAL A 44 -6.48 -56.68 -8.79
N GLU A 45 -7.40 -55.78 -9.15
CA GLU A 45 -8.04 -55.68 -10.47
C GLU A 45 -7.07 -55.27 -11.60
N PHE A 46 -5.95 -54.61 -11.27
CA PHE A 46 -5.00 -54.07 -12.25
C PHE A 46 -3.68 -54.85 -12.33
N SER A 47 -3.56 -55.97 -11.61
CA SER A 47 -2.33 -56.77 -11.59
C SER A 47 -2.38 -57.92 -12.60
N LYS A 48 -1.40 -57.99 -13.51
CA LYS A 48 -1.16 -59.16 -14.38
C LYS A 48 -0.91 -60.46 -13.59
N ASN A 49 -0.54 -60.34 -12.29
CA ASN A 49 -0.17 -61.45 -11.41
C ASN A 49 -1.16 -61.64 -10.25
N ARG A 50 -2.46 -61.52 -10.53
CA ARG A 50 -3.57 -61.57 -9.55
C ARG A 50 -3.45 -62.71 -8.52
N LYS A 51 -3.15 -63.94 -8.96
CA LYS A 51 -3.00 -65.11 -8.06
C LYS A 51 -1.82 -64.97 -7.09
N LYS A 52 -0.65 -64.54 -7.58
CA LYS A 52 0.56 -64.33 -6.77
C LYS A 52 0.34 -63.20 -5.76
N LEU A 53 -0.33 -62.11 -6.18
CA LEU A 53 -0.64 -60.99 -5.30
C LEU A 53 -1.59 -61.39 -4.15
N LEU A 54 -2.64 -62.18 -4.43
CA LEU A 54 -3.53 -62.70 -3.40
C LEU A 54 -2.80 -63.63 -2.42
N LYS A 55 -1.90 -64.50 -2.92
CA LYS A 55 -1.07 -65.36 -2.06
C LYS A 55 -0.15 -64.52 -1.16
N ALA A 56 0.51 -63.50 -1.71
CA ALA A 56 1.37 -62.57 -0.96
C ALA A 56 0.58 -61.82 0.13
N LYS A 57 -0.62 -61.30 -0.17
CA LYS A 57 -1.48 -60.64 0.81
C LYS A 57 -1.84 -61.57 1.98
N LYS A 58 -2.23 -62.82 1.69
CA LYS A 58 -2.54 -63.83 2.71
C LYS A 58 -1.35 -64.13 3.61
N ILE A 59 -0.15 -64.24 3.05
CA ILE A 59 1.09 -64.44 3.82
C ILE A 59 1.28 -63.27 4.80
N TYR A 60 1.14 -62.03 4.31
CA TYR A 60 1.29 -60.84 5.16
C TYR A 60 0.19 -60.73 6.22
N GLU A 61 -1.06 -61.09 5.91
CA GLU A 61 -2.13 -61.12 6.90
C GLU A 61 -1.88 -62.18 7.98
N LEU A 62 -1.40 -63.38 7.61
CA LEU A 62 -1.08 -64.44 8.55
C LEU A 62 0.06 -64.04 9.50
N TYR A 63 1.12 -63.42 8.97
CA TYR A 63 2.23 -62.93 9.79
C TYR A 63 1.81 -61.76 10.69
N LYS A 64 0.89 -60.91 10.24
CA LYS A 64 0.30 -59.85 11.08
C LYS A 64 -0.58 -60.42 12.20
N LEU A 65 -1.46 -61.37 11.89
CA LEU A 65 -2.35 -62.00 12.88
C LEU A 65 -1.56 -62.70 13.99
N ASN A 66 -0.42 -63.30 13.63
CA ASN A 66 0.51 -63.92 14.57
C ASN A 66 1.41 -62.93 15.33
N GLY A 67 1.22 -61.62 15.16
CA GLY A 67 1.99 -60.59 15.85
C GLY A 67 3.45 -60.46 15.40
N LEU A 68 3.84 -61.07 14.28
CA LEU A 68 5.23 -61.18 13.81
C LEU A 68 5.72 -59.94 13.06
N PHE A 69 4.81 -59.03 12.70
CA PHE A 69 5.14 -57.70 12.17
C PHE A 69 5.26 -56.64 13.29
N ASN A 70 5.67 -57.06 14.50
CA ASN A 70 6.02 -56.18 15.60
C ASN A 70 7.53 -56.11 15.82
N ILE A 71 8.24 -55.34 14.98
CA ILE A 71 9.46 -54.62 15.41
C ILE A 71 9.46 -53.22 14.76
N LYS A 72 9.05 -52.23 15.55
CA LYS A 72 9.42 -50.79 15.48
C LYS A 72 9.05 -49.98 14.22
N ASP A 73 7.81 -49.49 14.18
CA ASP A 73 7.57 -48.05 14.04
C ASP A 73 6.17 -47.69 14.56
N PHE A 74 6.05 -47.68 15.89
CA PHE A 74 4.84 -47.25 16.60
C PHE A 74 4.41 -45.83 16.20
N TYR A 75 5.36 -45.00 15.76
CA TYR A 75 5.21 -43.58 15.49
C TYR A 75 4.49 -43.25 14.17
N ARG A 76 4.27 -44.24 13.29
CA ARG A 76 3.51 -44.10 12.03
C ARG A 76 3.98 -42.92 11.16
N CYS A 77 5.27 -42.63 11.16
CA CYS A 77 5.86 -41.50 10.43
C CYS A 77 7.11 -41.96 9.66
N SER A 78 7.52 -41.22 8.63
CA SER A 78 8.76 -41.52 7.92
C SER A 78 9.98 -41.22 8.80
N ALA A 79 11.17 -41.73 8.42
CA ALA A 79 12.41 -41.40 9.14
C ALA A 79 12.72 -39.89 9.14
N LYS A 80 12.34 -39.19 8.07
CA LYS A 80 12.45 -37.73 7.98
C LYS A 80 11.52 -37.05 8.99
N ASP A 81 10.24 -37.40 8.97
CA ASP A 81 9.23 -36.84 9.88
C ASP A 81 9.55 -37.17 11.35
N PHE A 82 10.14 -38.34 11.60
CA PHE A 82 10.59 -38.74 12.93
C PHE A 82 11.68 -37.81 13.47
N ASN A 83 12.71 -37.53 12.67
CA ASN A 83 13.78 -36.61 13.05
C ASN A 83 13.27 -35.17 13.18
N GLU A 84 12.40 -34.73 12.26
CA GLU A 84 11.78 -33.40 12.31
C GLU A 84 10.95 -33.21 13.58
N LYS A 85 10.23 -34.25 14.04
CA LYS A 85 9.53 -34.22 15.33
C LYS A 85 10.50 -34.11 16.51
N ILE A 86 11.65 -34.77 16.49
CA ILE A 86 12.66 -34.63 17.55
C ILE A 86 13.14 -33.17 17.61
N GLU A 87 13.52 -32.61 16.46
CA GLU A 87 14.01 -31.22 16.35
C GLU A 87 12.94 -30.21 16.77
N ASN A 88 11.71 -30.35 16.28
CA ASN A 88 10.60 -29.47 16.62
C ASN A 88 10.32 -29.49 18.12
N LEU A 89 10.34 -30.66 18.76
CA LEU A 89 10.10 -30.74 20.21
C LEU A 89 11.21 -30.04 21.00
N GLN A 90 12.47 -30.16 20.57
CA GLN A 90 13.60 -29.45 21.18
C GLN A 90 13.48 -27.93 20.99
N ILE A 91 13.10 -27.47 19.79
CA ILE A 91 12.86 -26.05 19.51
C ILE A 91 11.77 -25.53 20.45
N ILE A 92 10.62 -26.20 20.52
CA ILE A 92 9.49 -25.78 21.37
C ILE A 92 9.92 -25.71 22.84
N TYR A 93 10.62 -26.73 23.34
CA TYR A 93 11.13 -26.76 24.71
C TYR A 93 12.08 -25.58 24.96
N ASN A 94 13.12 -25.44 24.15
CA ASN A 94 14.12 -24.38 24.33
C ASN A 94 13.48 -22.99 24.23
N THR A 95 12.53 -22.79 23.32
CA THR A 95 11.82 -21.52 23.18
C THR A 95 10.97 -21.21 24.41
N LEU A 96 10.11 -22.13 24.86
CA LEU A 96 9.20 -21.91 26.00
C LEU A 96 9.92 -21.69 27.33
N TYR A 97 11.10 -22.28 27.50
CA TYR A 97 11.90 -22.18 28.72
C TYR A 97 13.03 -21.15 28.64
N SER A 98 13.21 -20.47 27.49
CA SER A 98 14.18 -19.37 27.37
C SER A 98 13.68 -18.05 27.96
N ASP A 99 14.60 -17.09 28.10
CA ASP A 99 14.32 -15.70 28.50
C ASP A 99 13.78 -14.82 27.36
N LYS A 100 13.42 -15.40 26.21
CA LYS A 100 12.84 -14.65 25.09
C LYS A 100 11.52 -13.99 25.48
N SER A 101 11.20 -12.87 24.83
CA SER A 101 9.90 -12.22 24.99
C SER A 101 8.76 -13.12 24.52
N ASP A 102 7.55 -12.87 25.01
CA ASP A 102 6.38 -13.66 24.65
C ASP A 102 6.07 -13.59 23.15
N GLU A 103 6.32 -12.45 22.50
CA GLU A 103 6.13 -12.27 21.06
C GLU A 103 7.04 -13.19 20.27
N VAL A 104 8.34 -13.23 20.61
CA VAL A 104 9.32 -14.07 19.93
C VAL A 104 9.02 -15.55 20.17
N LYS A 105 8.60 -15.90 21.40
CA LYS A 105 8.15 -17.26 21.72
C LYS A 105 6.95 -17.66 20.87
N ALA A 106 5.95 -16.78 20.77
CA ALA A 106 4.75 -17.02 20.00
C ALA A 106 5.04 -17.16 18.50
N GLU A 107 5.92 -16.33 17.94
CA GLU A 107 6.32 -16.42 16.53
C GLU A 107 6.91 -17.78 16.17
N ILE A 108 7.85 -18.27 16.96
CA ILE A 108 8.51 -19.56 16.71
C ILE A 108 7.52 -20.71 16.91
N ILE A 109 6.74 -20.70 17.99
CA ILE A 109 5.89 -21.84 18.35
C ILE A 109 4.67 -21.93 17.44
N PHE A 110 4.00 -20.82 17.13
CA PHE A 110 2.81 -20.84 16.27
C PHE A 110 3.12 -21.15 14.80
N LYS A 111 4.40 -21.01 14.38
CA LYS A 111 4.88 -21.49 13.09
C LYS A 111 4.93 -23.02 13.02
N LEU A 112 5.20 -23.69 14.15
CA LEU A 112 5.28 -25.15 14.24
C LEU A 112 3.93 -25.80 14.56
N TYR A 113 3.18 -25.27 15.53
CA TYR A 113 1.88 -25.80 15.92
C TYR A 113 0.87 -24.68 16.13
N ALA A 114 -0.29 -24.81 15.48
CA ALA A 114 -1.34 -23.82 15.61
C ALA A 114 -1.93 -23.75 17.02
N ASN A 115 -1.92 -24.85 17.78
CA ASN A 115 -2.27 -24.83 19.19
C ASN A 115 -1.69 -25.99 20.02
N SER A 116 -1.78 -25.87 21.34
CA SER A 116 -1.30 -26.83 22.35
C SER A 116 -1.99 -28.20 22.26
N ASN A 117 -3.25 -28.26 21.84
CA ASN A 117 -3.96 -29.53 21.64
C ASN A 117 -3.42 -30.30 20.43
N LEU A 118 -3.09 -29.61 19.33
CA LEU A 118 -2.46 -30.23 18.16
C LEU A 118 -1.07 -30.76 18.51
N LEU A 119 -0.27 -29.99 19.27
CA LEU A 119 1.00 -30.47 19.81
C LEU A 119 0.78 -31.75 20.64
N ARG A 120 -0.20 -31.75 21.55
CA ARG A 120 -0.48 -32.89 22.41
C ARG A 120 -0.86 -34.15 21.62
N TYR A 121 -1.72 -33.98 20.61
CA TYR A 121 -2.13 -35.07 19.72
C TYR A 121 -0.94 -35.63 18.95
N ASP A 122 -0.09 -34.76 18.40
CA ASP A 122 0.99 -35.12 17.51
C ASP A 122 2.16 -35.87 18.20
N TYR A 123 2.27 -35.74 19.53
CA TYR A 123 3.24 -36.46 20.37
C TYR A 123 2.61 -37.51 21.31
N LEU A 124 1.33 -37.85 21.14
CA LEU A 124 0.64 -38.82 22.00
C LEU A 124 1.31 -40.21 21.97
N ILE A 125 1.78 -40.63 20.80
CA ILE A 125 2.50 -41.91 20.65
C ILE A 125 3.93 -41.81 21.20
N PHE A 126 4.59 -40.66 21.02
CA PHE A 126 5.93 -40.37 21.52
C PHE A 126 5.99 -40.37 23.04
N THR A 127 5.00 -39.80 23.71
CA THR A 127 4.89 -39.83 25.18
C THR A 127 4.58 -41.23 25.70
N LYS A 128 3.71 -42.00 25.01
CA LYS A 128 3.32 -43.34 25.43
C LYS A 128 4.42 -44.40 25.29
N TYR A 129 5.20 -44.35 24.20
CA TYR A 129 6.17 -45.41 23.88
C TYR A 129 7.63 -44.94 23.82
N GLY A 130 7.88 -43.62 23.86
CA GLY A 130 9.22 -43.06 23.62
C GLY A 130 10.17 -43.08 24.81
N ILE A 131 9.67 -43.21 26.04
CA ILE A 131 10.51 -43.19 27.27
C ILE A 131 11.55 -44.34 27.26
N GLY A 132 11.23 -45.48 26.66
CA GLY A 132 12.11 -46.64 26.54
C GLY A 132 12.82 -46.78 25.19
N ASP A 133 12.63 -45.86 24.25
CA ASP A 133 13.22 -45.94 22.91
C ASP A 133 14.53 -45.14 22.84
N LYS A 134 15.66 -45.83 22.66
CA LYS A 134 17.00 -45.22 22.57
C LYS A 134 17.12 -44.16 21.47
N ARG A 135 16.28 -44.21 20.44
CA ARG A 135 16.26 -43.19 19.37
C ARG A 135 15.80 -41.82 19.87
N LEU A 136 15.12 -41.76 21.01
CA LEU A 136 14.54 -40.55 21.58
C LEU A 136 15.27 -40.07 22.85
N ASP A 137 16.45 -40.64 23.15
CA ASP A 137 17.22 -40.29 24.36
C ASP A 137 17.51 -38.78 24.45
N SER A 138 17.71 -38.11 23.32
CA SER A 138 17.95 -36.66 23.22
C SER A 138 16.77 -35.79 23.67
N ILE A 139 15.54 -36.33 23.67
CA ILE A 139 14.31 -35.62 24.07
C ILE A 139 13.59 -36.31 25.23
N LYS A 140 14.21 -37.34 25.82
CA LYS A 140 13.61 -38.16 26.87
C LYS A 140 13.10 -37.35 28.07
N ASN A 141 13.90 -36.39 28.54
CA ASN A 141 13.53 -35.52 29.65
C ASN A 141 12.36 -34.58 29.30
N ILE A 142 12.25 -34.19 28.02
CA ILE A 142 11.15 -33.37 27.52
C ILE A 142 9.87 -34.21 27.48
N LEU A 143 9.95 -35.46 26.99
CA LEU A 143 8.83 -36.41 26.95
C LEU A 143 8.32 -36.75 28.36
N LEU A 144 9.22 -36.90 29.34
CA LEU A 144 8.84 -37.14 30.75
C LEU A 144 8.09 -35.94 31.37
N ASN A 145 8.37 -34.72 30.91
CA ASN A 145 7.72 -33.49 31.39
C ASN A 145 6.77 -32.89 30.36
N PHE A 146 6.24 -33.71 29.44
CA PHE A 146 5.52 -33.21 28.28
C PHE A 146 4.24 -32.45 28.67
N ASP A 147 3.52 -32.89 29.70
CA ASP A 147 2.33 -32.17 30.16
C ASP A 147 2.66 -30.75 30.65
N LYS A 148 3.79 -30.55 31.35
CA LYS A 148 4.25 -29.21 31.76
C LYS A 148 4.63 -28.33 30.55
N LEU A 149 5.19 -28.94 29.51
CA LEU A 149 5.47 -28.24 28.25
C LEU A 149 4.18 -27.76 27.59
N VAL A 150 3.17 -28.63 27.52
CA VAL A 150 1.84 -28.32 26.97
C VAL A 150 1.16 -27.23 27.80
N GLU A 151 1.26 -27.25 29.12
CA GLU A 151 0.73 -26.20 30.00
C GLU A 151 1.41 -24.84 29.74
N LYS A 152 2.74 -24.80 29.63
CA LYS A 152 3.46 -23.57 29.26
C LYS A 152 3.03 -23.02 27.90
N PHE A 153 2.82 -23.89 26.92
CA PHE A 153 2.27 -23.46 25.63
C PHE A 153 0.86 -22.88 25.81
N LYS A 154 0.00 -23.55 26.58
CA LYS A 154 -1.37 -23.07 26.84
C LYS A 154 -1.41 -21.70 27.53
N ILE A 155 -0.45 -21.41 28.42
CA ILE A 155 -0.30 -20.07 29.03
C ILE A 155 0.02 -19.02 27.95
N LEU A 156 0.91 -19.34 27.00
CA LEU A 156 1.25 -18.45 25.89
C LEU A 156 0.05 -18.21 24.97
N GLU A 157 -0.75 -19.24 24.71
CA GLU A 157 -1.99 -19.15 23.91
C GLU A 157 -3.06 -18.28 24.54
N ALA A 158 -3.17 -18.33 25.87
CA ALA A 158 -4.16 -17.56 26.61
C ALA A 158 -3.87 -16.04 26.62
N LYS A 159 -2.67 -15.61 26.17
CA LYS A 159 -2.31 -14.18 26.15
C LYS A 159 -3.16 -13.44 25.11
N PRO A 160 -3.90 -12.38 25.52
CA PRO A 160 -4.82 -11.67 24.63
C PRO A 160 -4.11 -11.14 23.38
N ASN A 161 -4.72 -11.37 22.22
CA ASN A 161 -4.26 -10.87 20.90
C ASN A 161 -2.86 -11.32 20.44
N LEU A 162 -2.08 -12.05 21.25
CA LEU A 162 -0.70 -12.40 20.92
C LEU A 162 -0.59 -13.21 19.63
N LYS A 163 -1.37 -14.30 19.55
CA LYS A 163 -1.44 -15.15 18.35
C LYS A 163 -1.90 -14.38 17.11
N LYS A 164 -2.93 -13.53 17.27
CA LYS A 164 -3.48 -12.72 16.17
C LYS A 164 -2.45 -11.70 15.67
N ASN A 165 -1.74 -11.04 16.57
CA ASN A 165 -0.72 -10.05 16.25
C ASN A 165 0.49 -10.67 15.54
N VAL A 166 0.95 -11.84 15.99
CA VAL A 166 2.05 -12.57 15.35
C VAL A 166 1.68 -13.01 13.93
N LEU A 167 0.50 -13.62 13.76
CA LEU A 167 0.02 -14.03 12.43
C LEU A 167 -0.10 -12.83 11.49
N TYR A 168 -0.64 -11.72 12.00
CA TYR A 168 -0.77 -10.48 11.24
C TYR A 168 0.59 -9.88 10.86
N ARG A 169 1.57 -9.85 11.77
CA ARG A 169 2.94 -9.39 11.47
C ARG A 169 3.62 -10.25 10.41
N ASN A 170 3.51 -11.56 10.51
CA ASN A 170 4.11 -12.46 9.52
C ASN A 170 3.49 -12.31 8.13
N LEU A 171 2.17 -12.10 8.07
CA LEU A 171 1.47 -11.79 6.81
C LEU A 171 1.97 -10.47 6.21
N ILE A 172 2.05 -9.41 7.02
CA ILE A 172 2.59 -8.11 6.57
C ILE A 172 4.03 -8.26 6.11
N GLN A 173 4.90 -8.92 6.87
CA GLN A 173 6.31 -9.03 6.53
C GLN A 173 6.52 -9.79 5.22
N LYS A 174 5.77 -10.87 5.01
CA LYS A 174 5.75 -11.58 3.74
C LYS A 174 5.30 -10.68 2.59
N ASP A 175 4.24 -9.92 2.79
CA ASP A 175 3.70 -8.99 1.78
C ASP A 175 4.69 -7.86 1.45
N LEU A 176 5.41 -7.36 2.47
CA LEU A 176 6.50 -6.38 2.37
C LEU A 176 7.69 -6.91 1.56
N GLU A 177 8.09 -8.16 1.79
CA GLU A 177 9.19 -8.83 1.10
C GLU A 177 8.82 -9.16 -0.36
N GLU A 178 7.60 -9.65 -0.61
CA GLU A 178 7.13 -10.05 -1.95
C GLU A 178 6.95 -8.86 -2.90
N HIS A 179 6.57 -7.68 -2.39
CA HIS A 179 6.26 -6.50 -3.20
C HIS A 179 7.31 -5.38 -3.16
N LYS A 180 8.49 -5.61 -2.56
CA LYS A 180 9.57 -4.60 -2.39
C LYS A 180 9.08 -3.28 -1.76
N TYR A 181 8.11 -3.35 -0.86
CA TYR A 181 7.45 -2.17 -0.31
C TYR A 181 8.40 -1.23 0.45
N ALA A 182 9.55 -1.70 0.95
CA ALA A 182 10.49 -0.89 1.72
C ALA A 182 11.10 0.28 0.91
N GLU A 183 11.51 0.05 -0.35
CA GLU A 183 12.09 1.10 -1.20
C GLU A 183 11.02 2.08 -1.68
N ASN A 184 9.86 1.55 -2.10
CA ASN A 184 8.72 2.36 -2.50
C ASN A 184 8.13 3.16 -1.32
N TYR A 185 8.22 2.65 -0.09
CA TYR A 185 7.84 3.37 1.13
C TYR A 185 8.74 4.58 1.39
N LEU A 186 10.06 4.44 1.27
CA LEU A 186 10.99 5.58 1.46
C LEU A 186 10.73 6.68 0.44
N TYR A 187 10.49 6.32 -0.82
CA TYR A 187 10.10 7.28 -1.85
C TYR A 187 8.75 7.95 -1.52
N ALA A 188 7.72 7.16 -1.19
CA ALA A 188 6.41 7.69 -0.86
C ALA A 188 6.44 8.61 0.36
N LYS A 189 7.20 8.25 1.40
CA LYS A 189 7.41 9.07 2.60
C LYS A 189 8.02 10.41 2.24
N TYR A 190 9.10 10.41 1.46
CA TYR A 190 9.74 11.64 0.99
C TYR A 190 8.77 12.55 0.23
N VAL A 191 8.00 12.00 -0.71
CA VAL A 191 7.01 12.76 -1.50
C VAL A 191 5.95 13.39 -0.59
N ILE A 192 5.38 12.62 0.35
CA ILE A 192 4.31 13.10 1.23
C ILE A 192 4.82 14.12 2.26
N GLU A 193 6.00 13.91 2.84
CA GLU A 193 6.61 14.88 3.76
C GLU A 193 6.92 16.21 3.07
N LEU A 194 7.39 16.17 1.81
CA LEU A 194 7.60 17.38 1.00
C LEU A 194 6.32 18.09 0.60
N PHE A 195 5.24 17.33 0.36
CA PHE A 195 3.93 17.90 0.10
C PHE A 195 3.39 18.62 1.34
N ILE A 196 3.49 17.97 2.51
CA ILE A 196 3.09 18.55 3.80
C ILE A 196 3.89 19.82 4.10
N GLY A 197 5.20 19.81 3.84
CA GLY A 197 6.07 20.96 4.11
C GLY A 197 6.00 22.10 3.08
N ASN A 198 5.19 21.98 2.03
CA ASN A 198 5.04 23.03 1.00
C ASN A 198 3.65 23.68 1.08
N ASP A 199 3.54 24.75 1.87
CA ASP A 199 2.29 25.52 2.02
C ASP A 199 1.96 26.42 0.80
N SER A 200 2.86 26.54 -0.19
CA SER A 200 2.81 27.62 -1.18
C SER A 200 2.73 27.20 -2.65
N LEU A 201 2.87 25.91 -2.98
CA LEU A 201 2.88 25.42 -4.37
C LEU A 201 1.52 24.83 -4.75
N SER A 202 1.01 25.18 -5.94
CA SER A 202 -0.14 24.48 -6.49
C SER A 202 0.21 22.99 -6.72
N LYS A 203 -0.79 22.10 -6.73
CA LYS A 203 -0.53 20.66 -7.02
C LYS A 203 0.20 20.47 -8.35
N ALA A 204 -0.10 21.29 -9.36
CA ALA A 204 0.57 21.24 -10.65
C ALA A 204 2.05 21.62 -10.54
N ASP A 205 2.38 22.67 -9.78
CA ASP A 205 3.77 23.09 -9.56
C ASP A 205 4.55 22.04 -8.75
N PHE A 206 3.89 21.42 -7.78
CA PHE A 206 4.46 20.34 -6.99
C PHE A 206 4.80 19.12 -7.86
N TYR A 207 3.88 18.71 -8.72
CA TYR A 207 4.07 17.61 -9.69
C TYR A 207 5.22 17.90 -10.64
N ASN A 208 5.21 19.08 -11.26
CA ASN A 208 6.28 19.52 -12.17
C ASN A 208 7.64 19.59 -11.48
N LYS A 209 7.67 19.98 -10.20
CA LYS A 209 8.92 20.11 -9.43
C LYS A 209 9.52 18.75 -9.07
N LEU A 210 8.70 17.77 -8.76
CA LEU A 210 9.15 16.41 -8.43
C LEU A 210 9.28 15.49 -9.64
N ASP A 211 8.88 15.96 -10.83
CA ASP A 211 8.80 15.16 -12.05
C ASP A 211 7.91 13.91 -11.86
N ILE A 212 6.77 14.13 -11.20
CA ILE A 212 5.75 13.09 -10.93
C ILE A 212 4.42 13.50 -11.51
N ASP A 213 3.57 12.53 -11.79
CA ASP A 213 2.17 12.77 -12.15
C ASP A 213 1.23 12.49 -10.96
N GLY A 214 -0.06 12.76 -11.16
CA GLY A 214 -1.08 12.49 -10.14
C GLY A 214 -1.25 11.01 -9.81
N LYS A 215 -0.89 10.08 -10.71
CA LYS A 215 -0.98 8.64 -10.45
C LYS A 215 0.10 8.20 -9.48
N ILE A 216 1.35 8.63 -9.72
CA ILE A 216 2.49 8.38 -8.84
C ILE A 216 2.23 9.00 -7.46
N PHE A 217 1.72 10.23 -7.42
CA PHE A 217 1.37 10.88 -6.16
C PHE A 217 0.29 10.09 -5.39
N ASN A 218 -0.79 9.69 -6.05
CA ASN A 218 -1.86 8.90 -5.41
C ASN A 218 -1.36 7.54 -4.92
N TYR A 219 -0.47 6.89 -5.69
CA TYR A 219 0.18 5.67 -5.24
C TYR A 219 0.97 5.89 -3.94
N CYS A 220 1.73 6.97 -3.84
CA CYS A 220 2.45 7.33 -2.62
C CYS A 220 1.49 7.58 -1.44
N VAL A 221 0.36 8.25 -1.68
CA VAL A 221 -0.67 8.48 -0.64
C VAL A 221 -1.24 7.16 -0.13
N GLU A 222 -1.67 6.26 -1.01
CA GLU A 222 -2.23 4.96 -0.61
C GLU A 222 -1.19 4.07 0.09
N LEU A 223 0.07 4.13 -0.37
CA LEU A 223 1.15 3.40 0.27
C LEU A 223 1.42 3.91 1.70
N ILE A 224 1.45 5.23 1.91
CA ILE A 224 1.58 5.83 3.24
C ILE A 224 0.35 5.57 4.11
N LYS A 225 -0.86 5.59 3.55
CA LYS A 225 -2.09 5.22 4.26
C LYS A 225 -2.01 3.79 4.81
N PHE A 226 -1.45 2.87 4.04
CA PHE A 226 -1.29 1.48 4.44
C PHE A 226 -0.15 1.26 5.44
N LEU A 227 1.02 1.88 5.20
CA LEU A 227 2.26 1.59 5.94
C LEU A 227 2.57 2.56 7.09
N ASP A 228 2.12 3.82 7.02
CA ASP A 228 2.42 4.87 8.01
C ASP A 228 1.20 5.78 8.25
N ILE A 229 0.27 5.24 9.04
CA ILE A 229 -0.98 5.90 9.43
C ILE A 229 -0.76 7.26 10.10
N ARG A 230 0.36 7.46 10.80
CA ARG A 230 0.65 8.74 11.48
C ARG A 230 0.98 9.82 10.45
N LEU A 231 1.82 9.49 9.47
CA LEU A 231 2.13 10.40 8.37
C LEU A 231 0.90 10.68 7.51
N TYR A 232 0.07 9.66 7.25
CA TYR A 232 -1.19 9.84 6.52
C TYR A 232 -2.13 10.83 7.22
N LYS A 233 -2.31 10.71 8.54
CA LYS A 233 -3.14 11.66 9.31
C LYS A 233 -2.60 13.09 9.24
N LYS A 234 -1.28 13.28 9.26
CA LYS A 234 -0.67 14.60 9.05
C LYS A 234 -0.98 15.15 7.66
N TYR A 235 -0.91 14.32 6.63
CA TYR A 235 -1.28 14.69 5.27
C TYR A 235 -2.76 15.13 5.19
N GLU A 236 -3.69 14.36 5.77
CA GLU A 236 -5.12 14.73 5.81
C GLU A 236 -5.35 16.06 6.51
N GLN A 237 -4.72 16.27 7.67
CA GLN A 237 -4.82 17.53 8.41
C GLN A 237 -4.30 18.71 7.57
N THR A 238 -3.18 18.51 6.86
CA THR A 238 -2.61 19.55 5.99
C THR A 238 -3.55 19.91 4.84
N LEU A 239 -4.28 18.94 4.27
CA LEU A 239 -5.31 19.22 3.26
C LEU A 239 -6.44 20.08 3.83
N LEU A 240 -6.89 19.76 5.04
CA LEU A 240 -7.92 20.53 5.74
C LEU A 240 -7.43 21.94 6.03
N ASP A 241 -6.25 22.09 6.63
CA ASP A 241 -5.66 23.38 6.97
C ASP A 241 -5.44 24.24 5.72
N ASN A 242 -4.96 23.65 4.62
CA ASN A 242 -4.84 24.34 3.34
C ASN A 242 -6.19 24.79 2.78
N SER A 243 -7.25 23.99 2.94
CA SER A 243 -8.60 24.40 2.53
C SER A 243 -9.13 25.56 3.37
N VAL A 244 -8.90 25.53 4.70
CA VAL A 244 -9.28 26.59 5.64
C VAL A 244 -8.49 27.86 5.35
N ASN A 245 -7.18 27.77 5.16
CA ASN A 245 -6.31 28.89 4.82
C ASN A 245 -6.69 29.51 3.48
N LYS A 246 -6.97 28.69 2.44
CA LYS A 246 -7.47 29.18 1.15
C LYS A 246 -8.79 29.94 1.32
N ASN A 247 -9.73 29.38 2.08
CA ASN A 247 -11.00 30.04 2.37
C ASN A 247 -10.83 31.34 3.15
N ASN A 248 -9.94 31.38 4.15
CA ASN A 248 -9.64 32.59 4.89
C ASN A 248 -9.01 33.67 3.99
N LYS A 249 -8.08 33.30 3.11
CA LYS A 249 -7.50 34.23 2.14
C LYS A 249 -8.56 34.81 1.19
N ILE A 250 -9.47 33.95 0.70
CA ILE A 250 -10.61 34.38 -0.13
C ILE A 250 -11.50 35.36 0.64
N ARG A 251 -11.81 35.08 1.92
CA ARG A 251 -12.59 35.97 2.78
C ARG A 251 -11.89 37.31 3.01
N THR A 252 -10.57 37.32 3.25
CA THR A 252 -9.79 38.55 3.38
C THR A 252 -9.87 39.39 2.10
N ASN A 253 -9.69 38.77 0.93
CA ASN A 253 -9.82 39.48 -0.35
C ASN A 253 -11.23 40.05 -0.56
N ILE A 254 -12.28 39.31 -0.22
CA ILE A 254 -13.67 39.79 -0.30
C ILE A 254 -13.87 40.99 0.62
N ASN A 255 -13.44 40.90 1.87
CA ASN A 255 -13.55 42.00 2.84
C ASN A 255 -12.75 43.23 2.39
N GLU A 256 -11.57 43.04 1.79
CA GLU A 256 -10.77 44.12 1.23
C GLU A 256 -11.49 44.79 0.06
N ILE A 257 -12.06 44.02 -0.87
CA ILE A 257 -12.86 44.55 -1.98
C ILE A 257 -14.01 45.40 -1.44
N VAL A 258 -14.78 44.88 -0.49
CA VAL A 258 -15.92 45.58 0.11
C VAL A 258 -15.47 46.87 0.80
N TYR A 259 -14.38 46.82 1.55
CA TYR A 259 -13.80 48.00 2.19
C TYR A 259 -13.40 49.06 1.18
N ARG A 260 -12.69 48.69 0.10
CA ARG A 260 -12.20 49.63 -0.91
C ARG A 260 -13.33 50.21 -1.76
N ILE A 261 -14.36 49.42 -2.11
CA ILE A 261 -15.55 49.94 -2.80
C ILE A 261 -16.21 51.05 -1.97
N ASN A 262 -16.33 50.85 -0.65
CA ASN A 262 -17.05 51.79 0.21
C ASN A 262 -16.20 53.00 0.64
N ASN A 263 -14.87 52.89 0.68
CA ASN A 263 -14.01 53.90 1.33
C ASN A 263 -12.87 54.45 0.45
N ASP A 264 -12.54 53.82 -0.67
CA ASP A 264 -11.40 54.19 -1.54
C ASP A 264 -11.91 54.73 -2.88
N PHE A 265 -11.99 56.05 -3.02
CA PHE A 265 -12.43 56.73 -4.26
C PHE A 265 -11.52 56.48 -5.46
N THR A 266 -10.34 55.89 -5.26
CA THR A 266 -9.41 55.54 -6.35
C THR A 266 -9.57 54.10 -6.83
N PHE A 267 -10.38 53.29 -6.13
CA PHE A 267 -10.61 51.88 -6.43
C PHE A 267 -11.34 51.72 -7.77
N ASN A 268 -10.63 51.19 -8.76
CA ASN A 268 -11.15 51.02 -10.11
C ASN A 268 -11.34 49.55 -10.48
N ILE A 269 -11.92 49.32 -11.66
CA ILE A 269 -12.26 47.99 -12.17
C ILE A 269 -11.05 47.05 -12.30
N LEU A 270 -9.85 47.56 -12.57
CA LEU A 270 -8.64 46.73 -12.62
C LEU A 270 -8.22 46.31 -11.22
N ASP A 271 -8.34 47.18 -10.22
CA ASP A 271 -8.04 46.84 -8.83
C ASP A 271 -9.05 45.83 -8.28
N PHE A 272 -10.32 45.92 -8.70
CA PHE A 272 -11.30 44.86 -8.47
C PHE A 272 -10.82 43.53 -9.07
N TYR A 273 -10.48 43.47 -10.36
CA TYR A 273 -10.01 42.22 -10.97
C TYR A 273 -8.69 41.69 -10.39
N LYS A 274 -7.83 42.55 -9.82
CA LYS A 274 -6.62 42.10 -9.11
C LYS A 274 -6.93 41.40 -7.79
N LEU A 275 -7.97 41.83 -7.07
CA LEU A 275 -8.32 41.25 -5.77
C LEU A 275 -9.30 40.07 -5.87
N VAL A 276 -10.11 40.03 -6.93
CA VAL A 276 -11.13 39.00 -7.11
C VAL A 276 -10.51 37.60 -7.07
N PRO A 277 -10.99 36.71 -6.18
CA PRO A 277 -10.58 35.31 -6.16
C PRO A 277 -11.16 34.55 -7.37
N PHE A 278 -10.69 33.33 -7.62
CA PHE A 278 -11.24 32.41 -8.63
C PHE A 278 -10.94 32.76 -10.09
N LYS A 279 -9.93 33.60 -10.38
CA LYS A 279 -9.53 33.96 -11.76
C LYS A 279 -9.16 32.75 -12.61
N GLU A 280 -8.74 31.65 -11.96
CA GLU A 280 -8.46 30.37 -12.60
C GLU A 280 -9.69 29.75 -13.29
N TYR A 281 -10.91 30.17 -12.93
CA TYR A 281 -12.16 29.74 -13.56
C TYR A 281 -12.53 30.59 -14.78
N GLU A 282 -11.60 31.41 -15.27
CA GLU A 282 -11.74 32.23 -16.47
C GLU A 282 -13.07 33.01 -16.48
N TYR A 283 -13.85 32.99 -17.56
CA TYR A 283 -15.10 33.73 -17.66
C TYR A 283 -16.19 33.35 -16.62
N ASN A 284 -16.00 32.28 -15.85
CA ASN A 284 -16.95 31.89 -14.80
C ASN A 284 -16.60 32.45 -13.41
N PHE A 285 -15.50 33.19 -13.24
CA PHE A 285 -15.09 33.62 -11.90
C PHE A 285 -16.14 34.47 -11.16
N ILE A 286 -16.95 35.29 -11.87
CA ILE A 286 -18.03 36.10 -11.26
C ILE A 286 -19.14 35.20 -10.67
N PRO A 287 -19.77 34.28 -11.43
CA PRO A 287 -20.71 33.32 -10.87
C PRO A 287 -20.15 32.53 -9.67
N TYR A 288 -18.89 32.10 -9.73
CA TYR A 288 -18.23 31.39 -8.64
C TYR A 288 -18.02 32.28 -7.40
N LEU A 289 -17.59 33.53 -7.59
CA LEU A 289 -17.45 34.52 -6.51
C LEU A 289 -18.79 34.76 -5.81
N LEU A 290 -19.86 35.00 -6.57
CA LEU A 290 -21.18 35.23 -5.99
C LEU A 290 -21.71 34.00 -5.24
N SER A 291 -21.54 32.81 -5.81
CA SER A 291 -21.91 31.56 -5.15
C SER A 291 -21.13 31.36 -3.85
N PHE A 292 -19.83 31.66 -3.85
CA PHE A 292 -19.00 31.58 -2.64
C PHE A 292 -19.47 32.56 -1.57
N ILE A 293 -19.78 33.81 -1.93
CA ILE A 293 -20.27 34.83 -1.00
C ILE A 293 -21.62 34.38 -0.41
N ILE A 294 -22.57 33.91 -1.23
CA ILE A 294 -23.87 33.42 -0.77
C ILE A 294 -23.69 32.29 0.25
N ASN A 295 -22.81 31.33 -0.04
CA ASN A 295 -22.61 30.16 0.84
C ASN A 295 -21.90 30.49 2.15
N ASN A 296 -21.12 31.58 2.22
CA ASN A 296 -20.32 31.92 3.41
C ASN A 296 -20.91 33.08 4.23
N TYR A 297 -21.56 34.04 3.59
CA TYR A 297 -22.07 35.27 4.20
C TYR A 297 -23.60 35.39 4.05
N GLY A 298 -24.19 34.76 3.03
CA GLY A 298 -25.63 34.83 2.72
C GLY A 298 -25.95 35.84 1.62
N ALA A 299 -27.05 35.60 0.90
CA ALA A 299 -27.50 36.44 -0.23
C ALA A 299 -27.99 37.85 0.16
N GLY A 300 -28.27 38.09 1.45
CA GLY A 300 -28.64 39.41 1.99
C GLY A 300 -27.49 40.13 2.70
N SER A 301 -26.26 39.61 2.61
CA SER A 301 -25.10 40.18 3.30
C SER A 301 -24.63 41.50 2.68
N ILE A 302 -23.97 42.34 3.48
CA ILE A 302 -23.37 43.59 3.02
C ILE A 302 -22.35 43.30 1.92
N GLU A 303 -21.57 42.22 2.06
CA GLU A 303 -20.58 41.76 1.10
C GLU A 303 -21.22 41.46 -0.25
N TYR A 304 -22.31 40.67 -0.25
CA TYR A 304 -23.05 40.34 -1.47
C TYR A 304 -23.60 41.59 -2.13
N CYS A 305 -24.35 42.42 -1.40
CA CYS A 305 -24.97 43.62 -1.96
C CYS A 305 -23.94 44.62 -2.51
N THR A 306 -22.83 44.84 -1.79
CA THR A 306 -21.77 45.76 -2.21
C THR A 306 -21.11 45.29 -3.50
N ILE A 307 -20.72 44.01 -3.57
CA ILE A 307 -20.03 43.45 -4.74
C ILE A 307 -20.96 43.37 -5.95
N VAL A 308 -22.21 42.96 -5.75
CA VAL A 308 -23.22 42.90 -6.83
C VAL A 308 -23.51 44.29 -7.39
N ASN A 309 -23.72 45.29 -6.54
CA ASN A 309 -23.93 46.67 -6.98
C ASN A 309 -22.73 47.20 -7.78
N TYR A 310 -21.50 46.93 -7.30
CA TYR A 310 -20.29 47.33 -8.02
C TYR A 310 -20.17 46.64 -9.39
N ILE A 311 -20.47 45.35 -9.48
CA ILE A 311 -20.51 44.57 -10.73
C ILE A 311 -21.50 45.20 -11.72
N TYR A 312 -22.71 45.54 -11.26
CA TYR A 312 -23.73 46.15 -12.12
C TYR A 312 -23.35 47.56 -12.57
N GLN A 313 -22.91 48.43 -11.64
CA GLN A 313 -22.50 49.80 -11.95
C GLN A 313 -21.36 49.85 -12.98
N ASN A 314 -20.45 48.89 -12.92
CA ASN A 314 -19.30 48.80 -13.82
C ASN A 314 -19.52 47.87 -15.03
N SER A 315 -20.75 47.38 -15.25
CA SER A 315 -21.11 46.51 -16.38
C SER A 315 -20.23 45.24 -16.51
N ILE A 316 -19.90 44.60 -15.39
CA ILE A 316 -19.08 43.37 -15.30
C ILE A 316 -19.96 42.12 -15.51
N THR A 317 -20.74 42.06 -16.59
CA THR A 317 -21.78 41.01 -16.76
C THR A 317 -21.51 40.03 -17.91
N ASN A 318 -20.66 40.38 -18.87
CA ASN A 318 -20.29 39.50 -20.00
C ASN A 318 -18.78 39.44 -20.17
N THR A 319 -18.16 38.43 -19.58
CA THR A 319 -16.71 38.19 -19.72
C THR A 319 -16.47 37.20 -20.86
N VAL A 320 -15.89 37.64 -21.96
CA VAL A 320 -15.46 36.75 -23.05
C VAL A 320 -13.99 36.41 -22.85
N TYR A 321 -13.66 35.12 -22.73
CA TYR A 321 -12.27 34.69 -22.65
C TYR A 321 -11.52 35.00 -23.94
N ILE A 322 -10.29 35.48 -23.82
CA ILE A 322 -9.44 35.81 -24.95
C ILE A 322 -8.10 35.07 -24.85
N SER A 323 -7.54 34.72 -26.00
CA SER A 323 -6.18 34.20 -26.07
C SER A 323 -5.35 35.02 -27.05
N GLU A 324 -4.05 35.09 -26.78
CA GLU A 324 -3.09 35.81 -27.64
C GLU A 324 -3.15 35.28 -29.08
N LYS A 325 -3.31 33.96 -29.26
CA LYS A 325 -3.45 33.31 -30.57
C LYS A 325 -4.68 33.79 -31.33
N THR A 326 -5.82 33.98 -30.65
CA THR A 326 -7.06 34.42 -31.29
C THR A 326 -7.01 35.89 -31.71
N TYR A 327 -6.25 36.73 -31.00
CA TYR A 327 -6.12 38.16 -31.29
C TYR A 327 -5.02 38.48 -32.29
N ASN A 328 -3.92 37.71 -32.34
CA ASN A 328 -2.82 37.91 -33.30
C ASN A 328 -3.25 37.84 -34.78
N ASN A 329 -4.42 37.27 -35.07
CA ASN A 329 -4.95 37.14 -36.43
C ASN A 329 -5.89 38.29 -36.84
N LYS A 330 -6.16 39.29 -35.98
CA LYS A 330 -7.04 40.42 -36.31
C LYS A 330 -6.24 41.71 -36.51
N LYS A 331 -6.24 42.25 -37.73
CA LYS A 331 -5.83 43.64 -37.98
C LYS A 331 -6.98 44.56 -37.58
N VAL A 332 -6.83 45.28 -36.48
CA VAL A 332 -7.83 46.23 -36.00
C VAL A 332 -7.16 47.60 -35.86
N LEU A 333 -7.80 48.62 -36.43
CA LEU A 333 -7.45 50.03 -36.22
C LEU A 333 -8.29 50.57 -35.07
N MET A 334 -7.66 51.05 -34.01
CA MET A 334 -8.32 51.78 -32.93
C MET A 334 -7.69 53.16 -32.80
N ASN A 335 -8.51 54.23 -32.91
CA ASN A 335 -8.06 55.63 -32.82
C ASN A 335 -6.84 55.95 -33.71
N GLY A 336 -6.78 55.37 -34.92
CA GLY A 336 -5.69 55.60 -35.88
C GLY A 336 -4.40 54.81 -35.60
N ILE A 337 -4.36 53.96 -34.57
CA ILE A 337 -3.22 53.09 -34.25
C ILE A 337 -3.52 51.68 -34.78
N GLU A 338 -2.61 51.14 -35.58
CA GLU A 338 -2.64 49.74 -36.00
C GLU A 338 -2.22 48.85 -34.82
N ILE A 339 -3.12 47.97 -34.38
CA ILE A 339 -2.81 47.00 -33.33
C ILE A 339 -1.97 45.88 -33.94
N THR A 340 -0.66 45.94 -33.72
CA THR A 340 0.29 44.93 -34.20
C THR A 340 0.38 43.73 -33.23
N PRO A 341 0.86 42.56 -33.69
CA PRO A 341 1.12 41.41 -32.81
C PRO A 341 2.04 41.74 -31.62
N TYR A 342 2.97 42.69 -31.78
CA TYR A 342 3.83 43.16 -30.71
C TYR A 342 3.04 43.87 -29.60
N ILE A 343 2.08 44.73 -29.97
CA ILE A 343 1.21 45.43 -29.00
C ILE A 343 0.32 44.43 -28.26
N ILE A 344 -0.24 43.46 -28.99
CA ILE A 344 -1.05 42.37 -28.41
C ILE A 344 -0.23 41.62 -27.37
N ASN A 345 1.00 41.22 -27.72
CA ASN A 345 1.90 40.52 -26.80
C ASN A 345 2.20 41.34 -25.52
N ILE A 346 2.46 42.66 -25.65
CA ILE A 346 2.68 43.54 -24.48
C ILE A 346 1.45 43.56 -23.56
N ILE A 347 0.24 43.65 -24.12
CA ILE A 347 -1.00 43.69 -23.33
C ILE A 347 -1.18 42.39 -22.55
N PHE A 348 -1.01 41.24 -23.20
CA PHE A 348 -1.10 39.94 -22.52
C PHE A 348 -0.02 39.76 -21.45
N ARG A 349 1.21 40.23 -21.68
CA ARG A 349 2.27 40.24 -20.65
C ARG A 349 1.90 41.12 -19.47
N TYR A 350 1.41 42.33 -19.72
CA TYR A 350 0.96 43.24 -18.66
C TYR A 350 -0.14 42.60 -17.81
N MET A 351 -1.15 41.99 -18.46
CA MET A 351 -2.22 41.29 -17.78
C MET A 351 -1.69 40.15 -16.91
N LYS A 352 -0.77 39.34 -17.45
CA LYS A 352 -0.16 38.22 -16.72
C LYS A 352 0.63 38.66 -15.48
N ILE A 353 1.46 39.69 -15.61
CA ILE A 353 2.31 40.17 -14.50
C ILE A 353 1.49 40.81 -13.38
N ASN A 354 0.37 41.45 -13.73
CA ASN A 354 -0.52 42.09 -12.78
C ASN A 354 -1.64 41.16 -12.28
N ASP A 355 -1.55 39.85 -12.57
CA ASP A 355 -2.55 38.84 -12.17
C ASP A 355 -3.98 39.23 -12.59
N LEU A 356 -4.13 39.72 -13.83
CA LEU A 356 -5.41 40.10 -14.41
C LEU A 356 -5.98 38.95 -15.26
N PRO A 357 -7.31 38.73 -15.24
CA PRO A 357 -7.93 37.67 -16.03
C PRO A 357 -7.88 37.97 -17.54
N PHE A 358 -7.67 36.93 -18.36
CA PHE A 358 -7.65 37.04 -19.83
C PHE A 358 -9.07 37.12 -20.41
N ILE A 359 -9.71 38.26 -20.20
CA ILE A 359 -11.06 38.55 -20.69
C ILE A 359 -11.09 39.84 -21.52
N SER A 360 -12.02 39.93 -22.47
CA SER A 360 -12.13 41.03 -23.45
C SER A 360 -12.17 42.41 -22.80
N ASN A 361 -12.97 42.58 -21.75
CA ASN A 361 -13.15 43.89 -21.10
C ASN A 361 -11.84 44.38 -20.46
N VAL A 362 -11.07 43.48 -19.84
CA VAL A 362 -9.77 43.84 -19.25
C VAL A 362 -8.77 44.18 -20.34
N TYR A 363 -8.74 43.39 -21.41
CA TYR A 363 -7.89 43.67 -22.56
C TYR A 363 -8.16 45.05 -23.17
N ASP A 364 -9.43 45.42 -23.35
CA ASP A 364 -9.79 46.72 -23.90
C ASP A 364 -9.38 47.89 -22.98
N ILE A 365 -9.45 47.69 -21.66
CA ILE A 365 -8.97 48.68 -20.69
C ILE A 365 -7.45 48.82 -20.77
N VAL A 366 -6.72 47.70 -20.75
CA VAL A 366 -5.24 47.70 -20.81
C VAL A 366 -4.74 48.24 -22.15
N LEU A 367 -5.41 47.92 -23.26
CA LEU A 367 -5.12 48.48 -24.58
C LEU A 367 -5.28 50.01 -24.59
N LYS A 368 -6.36 50.54 -24.00
CA LYS A 368 -6.55 52.00 -23.87
C LYS A 368 -5.45 52.63 -23.01
N MET A 369 -5.03 51.97 -21.92
CA MET A 369 -3.90 52.43 -21.10
C MET A 369 -2.59 52.45 -21.89
N TYR A 370 -2.33 51.41 -22.67
CA TYR A 370 -1.16 51.35 -23.56
C TYR A 370 -1.16 52.51 -24.56
N ILE A 371 -2.29 52.75 -25.25
CA ILE A 371 -2.44 53.85 -26.22
C ILE A 371 -2.22 55.22 -25.55
N LYS A 372 -2.68 55.38 -24.30
CA LYS A 372 -2.46 56.59 -23.49
C LYS A 372 -1.06 56.69 -22.87
N LYS A 373 -0.14 55.77 -23.19
CA LYS A 373 1.22 55.69 -22.63
C LYS A 373 1.26 55.59 -21.10
N GLN A 374 0.27 54.90 -20.52
CA GLN A 374 0.16 54.65 -19.08
C GLN A 374 0.82 53.32 -18.66
N ILE A 375 1.45 52.61 -19.59
CA ILE A 375 2.14 51.34 -19.36
C ILE A 375 3.63 51.54 -19.63
N ASP A 376 4.46 51.24 -18.63
CA ASP A 376 5.91 51.16 -18.79
C ASP A 376 6.32 49.72 -19.17
N VAL A 377 6.80 49.56 -20.40
CA VAL A 377 7.23 48.26 -20.94
C VAL A 377 8.51 47.75 -20.26
N SER A 378 9.36 48.65 -19.76
CA SER A 378 10.60 48.28 -19.07
C SER A 378 10.29 47.62 -17.72
N GLU A 379 9.26 48.09 -17.02
CA GLU A 379 8.82 47.50 -15.74
C GLU A 379 8.26 46.08 -15.92
N ILE A 380 7.54 45.83 -17.02
CA ILE A 380 7.04 44.50 -17.41
C ILE A 380 8.22 43.53 -17.52
N ILE A 381 9.25 43.87 -18.30
CA ILE A 381 10.40 42.99 -18.56
C ILE A 381 11.16 42.67 -17.27
N GLN A 382 11.36 43.66 -16.38
CA GLN A 382 12.04 43.45 -15.10
C GLN A 382 11.27 42.49 -14.19
N LYS A 383 9.93 42.63 -14.10
CA LYS A 383 9.10 41.73 -13.31
C LYS A 383 9.12 40.30 -13.85
N GLU A 384 9.13 40.09 -15.18
CA GLU A 384 9.25 38.76 -15.79
C GLU A 384 10.55 38.05 -15.38
N GLN A 385 11.69 38.76 -15.47
CA GLN A 385 12.99 38.21 -15.10
C GLN A 385 13.06 37.80 -13.62
N SER A 386 12.46 38.59 -12.73
CA SER A 386 12.40 38.28 -11.30
C SER A 386 11.60 37.01 -10.98
N LEU A 387 10.51 36.77 -11.71
CA LEU A 387 9.66 35.59 -11.57
C LEU A 387 10.37 34.33 -12.10
N GLU A 388 11.10 34.45 -13.21
CA GLU A 388 11.85 33.33 -13.79
C GLU A 388 13.06 32.92 -12.94
N TYR A 389 13.71 33.88 -12.27
CA TYR A 389 14.80 33.58 -11.34
C TYR A 389 14.32 32.80 -10.10
N LYS A 390 13.16 33.17 -9.52
CA LYS A 390 12.56 32.46 -8.37
C LYS A 390 12.21 31.00 -8.69
N SER A 391 11.72 30.71 -9.89
CA SER A 391 11.36 29.34 -10.28
C SER A 391 12.59 28.43 -10.46
N ARG A 392 13.74 28.99 -10.87
CA ARG A 392 15.01 28.25 -11.04
C ARG A 392 15.67 27.87 -9.71
N LEU A 393 15.56 28.72 -8.67
CA LEU A 393 16.15 28.47 -7.35
C LEU A 393 15.48 27.34 -6.55
N LEU A 394 14.25 26.96 -6.91
CA LEU A 394 13.45 25.99 -6.14
C LEU A 394 13.64 24.51 -6.54
N LYS A 395 14.59 24.17 -7.43
CA LYS A 395 14.83 22.78 -7.83
C LYS A 395 15.55 21.97 -6.74
N TYR A 396 14.80 21.16 -6.00
CA TYR A 396 15.33 20.15 -5.09
C TYR A 396 15.71 18.88 -5.86
N LYS A 397 16.82 18.22 -5.48
CA LYS A 397 17.18 16.89 -6.00
C LYS A 397 16.55 15.81 -5.11
N ASN A 398 15.68 14.97 -5.67
CA ASN A 398 15.16 13.78 -5.00
C ASN A 398 16.22 12.66 -4.99
N PRO A 399 16.64 12.15 -3.82
CA PRO A 399 17.63 11.06 -3.74
C PRO A 399 17.02 9.67 -3.97
N TYR A 400 15.69 9.53 -4.04
CA TYR A 400 14.99 8.25 -4.18
C TYR A 400 14.33 8.12 -5.56
N LYS A 401 14.16 6.88 -6.05
CA LYS A 401 13.40 6.54 -7.26
C LYS A 401 12.39 5.44 -6.96
N LEU A 402 11.21 5.55 -7.56
CA LEU A 402 10.21 4.48 -7.55
C LEU A 402 10.76 3.29 -8.37
N VAL A 403 10.63 2.07 -7.85
CA VAL A 403 11.21 0.83 -8.44
C VAL A 403 10.17 -0.01 -9.13
#